data_AF-V5HWC7-F1
#
_entry.id   AF-V5HWC7-F1
#
_cell.length_a   1.000
_cell.length_b   1.000
_cell.length_c   1.000
_cell.angle_alpha   90.00
_cell.angle_beta   90.00
_cell.angle_gamma   90.00
#
_symmetry.space_group_name_H-M   'P 1'
#
loop_
_entity.id
_entity.type
_entity.pdbx_description
1 polymer ?
#
loop_
_entity_poly.entity_id
_entity_poly.type
_entity_poly.pdbx_seq_one_letter_code
_entity_poly.pdbx_strand_id
1 'polypeptide(L)'
;IEIVSPISPTKIARRCQTIVHQKCEREATGNLTKIAVDLPECRLLCYSKLTDGKLRATLTWLPNHMPCLVGKICQDGKCIFDDRIK
;
A
#
# COMPACT_ATOMS: atom_id res chain seq x y z
N ILE A 1 -8.11 11.59 2.40
CA ILE A 1 -7.70 10.21 2.77
C ILE A 1 -6.27 10.27 3.28
N GLU A 2 -6.04 9.73 4.48
CA GLU A 2 -4.72 9.70 5.10
C GLU A 2 -3.97 8.42 4.70
N ILE A 3 -2.70 8.56 4.29
CA ILE A 3 -1.82 7.43 3.97
C ILE A 3 -0.73 7.38 5.04
N VAL A 4 -0.70 6.31 5.83
CA VAL A 4 0.26 6.13 6.93
C VAL A 4 1.21 4.98 6.64
N SER A 5 2.50 5.16 6.93
CA SER A 5 3.47 4.07 7.00
C SER A 5 4.00 3.98 8.43
N PRO A 6 3.84 2.83 9.13
CA PRO A 6 4.21 2.73 10.54
C PRO A 6 5.73 2.74 10.78
N ILE A 7 6.55 2.58 9.73
CA ILE A 7 7.99 2.29 9.87
C ILE A 7 8.84 3.48 9.42
N SER A 8 8.28 4.48 8.74
CA SER A 8 9.07 5.61 8.23
C SER A 8 8.29 6.94 8.20
N PRO A 9 8.86 8.03 8.74
CA PRO A 9 8.33 9.37 8.52
C PRO A 9 8.57 9.86 7.09
N THR A 10 9.32 9.10 6.28
CA THR A 10 9.61 9.45 4.89
C THR A 10 8.31 9.39 4.10
N LYS A 11 7.80 10.56 3.69
CA LYS A 11 6.69 10.66 2.75
C LYS A 11 7.00 9.80 1.53
N ILE A 12 6.21 8.77 1.33
CA ILE A 12 6.21 7.99 0.09
C ILE A 12 6.06 8.95 -1.08
N ALA A 13 6.81 8.72 -2.15
CA ALA A 13 6.74 9.56 -3.35
C ALA A 13 5.29 9.71 -3.84
N ARG A 14 4.91 10.89 -4.32
CA ARG A 14 3.53 11.21 -4.75
C ARG A 14 2.98 10.19 -5.75
N ARG A 15 3.82 9.72 -6.67
CA ARG A 15 3.44 8.67 -7.64
C ARG A 15 3.04 7.36 -6.95
N CYS A 16 3.79 6.94 -5.94
CA CYS A 16 3.46 5.76 -5.14
C CYS A 16 2.14 5.94 -4.39
N GLN A 17 1.90 7.13 -3.82
CA GLN A 17 0.63 7.46 -3.16
C GLN A 17 -0.56 7.32 -4.11
N THR A 18 -0.46 7.85 -5.33
CA THR A 18 -1.52 7.70 -6.35
C THR A 18 -1.79 6.24 -6.69
N ILE A 19 -0.73 5.43 -6.87
CA ILE A 19 -0.88 4.02 -7.23
C ILE A 19 -1.57 3.23 -6.11
N VAL A 20 -1.14 3.40 -4.85
CA VAL A 20 -1.77 2.68 -3.73
C VAL A 20 -3.20 3.15 -3.48
N HIS A 21 -3.49 4.43 -3.72
CA HIS A 21 -4.86 4.96 -3.66
C HIS A 21 -5.76 4.30 -4.69
N GLN A 22 -5.37 4.31 -5.97
CA GLN A 22 -6.12 3.66 -7.05
C GLN A 22 -6.27 2.15 -6.85
N LYS A 23 -5.30 1.50 -6.22
CA LYS A 23 -5.46 0.09 -5.83
C LYS A 23 -6.52 -0.04 -4.73
N CYS A 24 -6.43 0.74 -3.66
CA CYS A 24 -7.42 0.69 -2.59
C CYS A 24 -8.84 1.07 -3.05
N GLU A 25 -9.00 2.01 -3.97
CA GLU A 25 -10.31 2.34 -4.55
C GLU A 25 -10.94 1.15 -5.30
N ARG A 26 -10.12 0.28 -5.89
CA ARG A 26 -10.60 -0.93 -6.57
C ARG A 26 -10.89 -2.09 -5.62
N GLU A 27 -10.13 -2.20 -4.54
CA GLU A 27 -10.17 -3.35 -3.61
C GLU A 27 -11.11 -3.11 -2.42
N ALA A 28 -11.33 -1.85 -2.03
CA ALA A 28 -12.15 -1.51 -0.88
C ALA A 28 -13.64 -1.66 -1.20
N THR A 29 -14.37 -2.26 -0.26
CA THR A 29 -15.84 -2.23 -0.27
C THR A 29 -16.31 -1.06 0.59
N GLY A 30 -17.08 -0.13 0.02
CA GLY A 30 -17.55 1.08 0.71
C GLY A 30 -16.61 2.28 0.54
N ASN A 31 -16.78 3.30 1.39
CA ASN A 31 -16.07 4.57 1.24
C ASN A 31 -14.68 4.48 1.88
N LEU A 32 -13.61 4.59 1.07
CA LEU A 32 -12.23 4.56 1.54
C LEU A 32 -11.95 5.73 2.49
N THR A 33 -11.44 5.44 3.69
CA THR A 33 -11.16 6.44 4.74
C THR A 33 -9.67 6.57 5.04
N LYS A 34 -8.93 5.46 5.03
CA LYS A 34 -7.52 5.42 5.39
C LYS A 34 -6.79 4.33 4.60
N ILE A 35 -5.52 4.59 4.29
CA ILE A 35 -4.62 3.61 3.69
C ILE A 35 -3.42 3.44 4.62
N ALA A 36 -3.07 2.19 4.95
CA ALA A 36 -1.83 1.88 5.64
C ALA A 36 -0.93 1.03 4.76
N VAL A 37 0.35 1.35 4.76
CA VAL A 37 1.36 0.72 3.91
C VAL A 37 2.56 0.30 4.71
N ASP A 38 2.91 -0.97 4.55
CA ASP A 38 4.02 -1.62 5.20
C ASP A 38 4.99 -2.09 4.11
N LEU A 39 6.02 -1.27 3.87
CA LEU A 39 6.95 -1.45 2.76
C LEU A 39 7.83 -2.71 2.92
N PRO A 40 8.46 -2.99 4.08
CA PRO A 40 9.23 -4.22 4.29
C PRO A 40 8.44 -5.50 4.01
N GLU A 41 7.17 -5.53 4.40
CA GLU A 41 6.26 -6.68 4.21
C GLU A 41 5.48 -6.62 2.89
N CYS A 42 5.74 -5.62 2.04
CA CYS A 42 5.01 -5.40 0.79
C CYS A 42 3.48 -5.44 0.94
N ARG A 43 2.98 -4.92 2.05
CA ARG A 43 1.60 -5.08 2.49
C ARG A 43 0.83 -3.77 2.43
N LEU A 44 -0.41 -3.86 1.97
CA LEU A 44 -1.34 -2.75 1.82
C LEU A 44 -2.64 -3.04 2.56
N LEU A 45 -3.04 -2.13 3.44
CA LEU A 45 -4.31 -2.17 4.17
C LEU A 45 -5.18 -0.99 3.73
N CYS A 46 -6.33 -1.31 3.17
CA CYS A 46 -7.33 -0.34 2.74
C CYS A 46 -8.48 -0.33 3.74
N TYR A 47 -8.64 0.76 4.48
CA TYR A 47 -9.72 0.92 5.45
C TYR A 47 -10.88 1.68 4.82
N SER A 48 -12.07 1.10 4.87
CA SER A 48 -13.29 1.71 4.36
C SER A 48 -14.40 1.73 5.40
N LYS A 49 -15.32 2.67 5.25
CA LYS A 49 -16.57 2.72 6.00
C LYS A 49 -17.70 2.16 5.15
N LEU A 50 -18.37 1.13 5.67
CA LEU A 50 -19.53 0.50 5.05
C LEU A 50 -20.80 1.33 5.26
N THR A 51 -21.86 1.01 4.52
CA THR A 51 -23.17 1.67 4.63
C THR A 51 -23.82 1.49 6.01
N ASP A 52 -23.55 0.37 6.69
CA ASP A 52 -23.97 0.12 8.07
C ASP A 52 -23.11 0.84 9.14
N GLY A 53 -22.18 1.68 8.69
CA GLY A 53 -21.29 2.47 9.55
C GLY A 53 -20.07 1.73 10.07
N LYS A 54 -19.96 0.40 9.86
CA LYS A 54 -18.80 -0.38 10.30
C LYS A 54 -17.55 -0.05 9.50
N LEU A 55 -16.41 -0.17 10.14
CA LEU A 55 -15.10 -0.11 9.48
C LEU A 55 -14.71 -1.50 8.99
N ARG A 56 -14.26 -1.57 7.74
CA ARG A 56 -13.67 -2.77 7.14
C ARG A 56 -12.22 -2.49 6.79
N ALA A 57 -11.35 -3.44 7.07
CA ALA A 57 -9.97 -3.44 6.57
C ALA A 57 -9.83 -4.52 5.50
N THR A 58 -9.47 -4.14 4.29
CA THR A 58 -9.10 -5.08 3.21
C THR A 58 -7.58 -5.18 3.19
N LEU A 59 -7.07 -6.39 3.43
CA LEU A 59 -5.64 -6.73 3.29
C LEU A 59 -5.35 -7.14 1.85
N THR A 60 -4.35 -6.51 1.24
CA THR A 60 -3.84 -6.85 -0.09
C THR A 60 -2.33 -6.57 -0.16
N TRP A 61 -1.73 -6.82 -1.32
CA TRP A 61 -0.29 -6.61 -1.54
C TRP A 61 -0.01 -5.24 -2.16
N LEU A 62 1.16 -4.69 -1.87
CA LEU A 62 1.70 -3.58 -2.65
C LEU A 62 1.93 -4.05 -4.10
N PRO A 63 1.74 -3.14 -5.08
CA PRO A 63 1.98 -3.47 -6.48
C PRO A 63 3.41 -3.97 -6.73
N ASN A 64 3.55 -4.91 -7.67
CA ASN A 64 4.86 -5.36 -8.13
C ASN A 64 5.70 -4.18 -8.63
N HIS A 65 7.00 -4.26 -8.41
CA HIS A 65 8.01 -3.24 -8.70
C HIS A 65 7.95 -1.96 -7.85
N MET A 66 7.08 -1.90 -6.84
CA MET A 66 7.10 -0.79 -5.88
C MET A 66 8.33 -0.89 -4.98
N PRO A 67 9.12 0.19 -4.80
CA PRO A 67 10.27 0.17 -3.91
C PRO A 67 9.85 -0.13 -2.47
N CYS A 68 10.46 -1.13 -1.84
CA CYS A 68 10.20 -1.50 -0.44
C CYS A 68 11.36 -1.14 0.48
N LEU A 69 12.60 -1.32 0.01
CA LEU A 69 13.85 -0.97 0.67
C LEU A 69 14.87 -0.52 -0.38
N VAL A 70 16.00 0.04 0.05
CA VAL A 70 17.09 0.44 -0.87
C VAL A 70 17.54 -0.79 -1.68
N GLY A 71 17.49 -0.66 -3.02
CA GLY A 71 17.85 -1.73 -3.95
C GLY A 71 16.85 -2.91 -4.01
N LYS A 72 15.67 -2.76 -3.41
CA LYS A 72 14.64 -3.82 -3.35
C LYS A 72 13.27 -3.35 -3.79
N ILE A 73 12.52 -4.26 -4.38
CA ILE A 73 11.16 -4.06 -4.87
C ILE A 73 10.20 -5.10 -4.33
N CYS A 74 8.93 -4.73 -4.25
CA CYS A 74 7.86 -5.68 -4.04
C CYS A 74 7.66 -6.54 -5.28
N GLN A 75 7.59 -7.85 -5.08
CA GLN A 75 7.27 -8.83 -6.10
C GLN A 75 6.49 -9.97 -5.42
N ASP A 76 5.26 -10.19 -5.87
CA ASP A 76 4.38 -11.27 -5.38
C ASP A 76 4.24 -11.27 -3.85
N GLY A 77 4.07 -10.07 -3.29
CA GLY A 77 3.91 -9.84 -1.85
C GLY A 77 5.20 -9.94 -1.03
N LYS A 78 6.38 -10.01 -1.67
CA LYS A 78 7.68 -10.10 -1.00
C LYS A 78 8.61 -8.96 -1.40
N CYS A 79 9.43 -8.48 -0.47
CA CYS A 79 10.46 -7.48 -0.74
C CYS A 79 11.77 -8.17 -1.18
N ILE A 80 12.04 -8.20 -2.49
CA ILE A 80 13.20 -8.89 -3.09
C ILE A 80 14.18 -7.89 -3.72
N PHE A 81 15.39 -8.34 -4.04
CA PHE A 81 16.34 -7.52 -4.79
C PHE A 81 15.81 -7.19 -6.19
N ASP A 82 16.02 -5.96 -6.63
CA ASP A 82 15.64 -5.54 -7.96
C ASP A 82 16.71 -5.96 -8.98
N ASP A 83 16.48 -7.07 -9.67
CA ASP A 83 17.38 -7.59 -10.69
C ASP A 83 17.50 -6.69 -11.93
N ARG A 84 16.65 -5.66 -12.07
CA ARG A 84 16.72 -4.69 -13.19
C ARG A 84 17.80 -3.62 -13.00
N ILE A 85 18.39 -3.55 -11.82
CA ILE A 85 19.45 -2.60 -11.47
C ILE A 85 20.84 -3.27 -11.49
N LYS A 86 20.92 -4.51 -11.99
CA LYS A 86 22.18 -5.22 -12.24
C LYS A 86 22.80 -4.82 -13.56
#